data_AF-A0A7W0VD19-F1
#
_entry.id   AF-A0A7W0VD19-F1
#
_cell.length_a   1.000
_cell.length_b   1.000
_cell.length_c   1.000
_cell.angle_alpha   90.00
_cell.angle_beta   90.00
_cell.angle_gamma   90.00
#
_symmetry.space_group_name_H-M   'P 1'
#
loop_
_entity.id
_entity.type
_entity.pdbx_description
1 polymer ?
#
loop_
_entity_poly.entity_id
_entity_poly.type
_entity_poly.pdbx_seq_one_letter_code
_entity_poly.pdbx_strand_id
1 'polypeptide(L)'
;MEVFFLMMGLWLVVAVALGMRRPTGFGGAQLRARLDAVYGEPHELVRVTPAAFPEADLEFYDRVRRELEQRKYRWLADVEDLTLSRIYPQNRTFLRLFSDAGGMIRASAYHLHPRGVVISMLQLVQLFPRHLRVIELVSEIQGTFLVTSNTHGVDRLEPPPEAKVERLPLQTPISEVIERHQTRITELVRAHPERSPVTFETFEDVLASIGRAHVTMARHRQKLGGLSRDELERLKGRPLSPTEEAFLREVQGKPEGEPTSS
;
A
#
# COMPACT_ATOMS: atom_id res chain seq x y z
N MET A 1 4.90 -3.46 2.06
CA MET A 1 5.02 -1.98 2.01
C MET A 1 3.95 -1.42 1.09
N GLU A 2 3.59 -2.13 0.01
CA GLU A 2 2.63 -1.68 -0.98
C GLU A 2 1.18 -2.13 -0.72
N VAL A 3 0.93 -3.12 0.14
CA VAL A 3 -0.42 -3.34 0.71
C VAL A 3 -0.87 -2.11 1.45
N PHE A 4 0.09 -1.47 2.13
CA PHE A 4 -0.09 -0.23 2.82
C PHE A 4 -0.14 0.94 1.84
N PHE A 5 0.73 1.01 0.84
CA PHE A 5 0.60 2.04 -0.18
C PHE A 5 -0.70 1.98 -0.99
N LEU A 6 -1.24 0.81 -1.32
CA LEU A 6 -2.52 0.71 -2.02
C LEU A 6 -3.68 0.98 -1.13
N MET A 7 -3.75 0.36 0.06
CA MET A 7 -4.84 0.66 0.97
C MET A 7 -4.84 2.16 1.26
N MET A 8 -3.69 2.76 1.56
CA MET A 8 -3.62 4.17 1.88
C MET A 8 -3.72 5.10 0.68
N GLY A 9 -3.04 4.82 -0.44
CA GLY A 9 -3.14 5.60 -1.67
C GLY A 9 -4.57 5.60 -2.17
N LEU A 10 -5.26 4.45 -2.15
CA LEU A 10 -6.67 4.36 -2.45
C LEU A 10 -7.56 5.11 -1.44
N TRP A 11 -7.34 4.94 -0.14
CA TRP A 11 -8.13 5.64 0.88
C TRP A 11 -7.87 7.14 0.92
N LEU A 12 -6.67 7.56 0.55
CA LEU A 12 -6.29 8.95 0.36
C LEU A 12 -6.95 9.51 -0.89
N VAL A 13 -6.92 8.81 -2.03
CA VAL A 13 -7.69 9.18 -3.23
C VAL A 13 -9.15 9.40 -2.84
N VAL A 14 -9.73 8.47 -2.07
CA VAL A 14 -11.12 8.56 -1.59
C VAL A 14 -11.30 9.73 -0.62
N ALA A 15 -10.43 9.92 0.37
CA ALA A 15 -10.52 10.99 1.36
C ALA A 15 -10.34 12.38 0.73
N VAL A 16 -9.43 12.51 -0.23
CA VAL A 16 -9.18 13.70 -1.04
C VAL A 16 -10.42 13.97 -1.92
N ALA A 17 -10.91 12.98 -2.66
CA ALA A 17 -12.11 13.10 -3.49
C ALA A 17 -13.38 13.44 -2.69
N LEU A 18 -13.51 12.91 -1.47
CA LEU A 18 -14.62 13.16 -0.56
C LEU A 18 -14.51 14.51 0.16
N GLY A 19 -13.31 14.87 0.61
CA GLY A 19 -13.11 16.04 1.44
C GLY A 19 -13.18 17.35 0.69
N MET A 20 -12.79 17.36 -0.59
CA MET A 20 -12.88 18.54 -1.44
C MET A 20 -14.29 18.80 -2.00
N ARG A 21 -15.27 17.91 -1.77
CA ARG A 21 -16.65 18.08 -2.27
C ARG A 21 -17.62 18.67 -1.25
N ARG A 22 -17.22 18.95 -0.02
CA ARG A 22 -18.14 19.50 1.00
C ARG A 22 -17.68 20.85 1.55
N PRO A 23 -18.57 21.85 1.65
CA PRO A 23 -18.25 23.16 2.20
C PRO A 23 -17.97 23.17 3.72
N THR A 24 -18.21 22.08 4.48
CA THR A 24 -18.18 22.13 5.96
C THR A 24 -17.75 20.86 6.74
N GLY A 25 -16.94 19.91 6.21
CA GLY A 25 -16.74 18.69 7.03
C GLY A 25 -15.57 17.75 6.81
N PHE A 26 -14.59 18.05 5.96
CA PHE A 26 -13.37 17.23 5.90
C PHE A 26 -12.16 18.13 5.61
N GLY A 27 -11.72 18.85 6.65
CA GLY A 27 -10.59 19.78 6.56
C GLY A 27 -9.24 19.05 6.49
N GLY A 28 -8.19 19.77 6.10
CA GLY A 28 -6.85 19.22 5.99
C GLY A 28 -6.33 18.67 7.32
N ALA A 29 -6.72 19.29 8.45
CA ALA A 29 -6.40 18.81 9.80
C ALA A 29 -6.95 17.39 10.10
N GLN A 30 -8.16 17.07 9.61
CA GLN A 30 -8.72 15.73 9.81
C GLN A 30 -8.00 14.68 8.96
N LEU A 31 -7.62 15.04 7.73
CA LEU A 31 -6.80 14.18 6.90
C LEU A 31 -5.41 13.99 7.53
N ARG A 32 -4.81 15.05 8.08
CA ARG A 32 -3.55 14.96 8.81
C ARG A 32 -3.64 14.01 9.99
N ALA A 33 -4.64 14.15 10.85
CA ALA A 33 -4.86 13.24 11.97
C ALA A 33 -5.01 11.77 11.52
N ARG A 34 -5.62 11.52 10.35
CA ARG A 34 -5.68 10.17 9.78
C ARG A 34 -4.33 9.69 9.25
N LEU A 35 -3.57 10.54 8.57
CA LEU A 35 -2.21 10.21 8.13
C LEU A 35 -1.33 9.89 9.34
N ASP A 36 -1.42 10.67 10.42
CA ASP A 36 -0.70 10.42 11.67
C ASP A 36 -1.19 9.12 12.34
N ALA A 37 -2.49 8.82 12.34
CA ALA A 37 -2.98 7.55 12.90
C ALA A 37 -2.49 6.32 12.13
N VAL A 38 -2.29 6.45 10.82
CA VAL A 38 -1.76 5.34 10.01
C VAL A 38 -0.24 5.28 10.05
N TYR A 39 0.48 6.41 10.09
CA TYR A 39 1.93 6.43 10.01
C TYR A 39 2.64 6.67 11.36
N GLY A 40 1.90 6.93 12.43
CA GLY A 40 2.47 7.36 13.72
C GLY A 40 2.92 6.20 14.60
N GLU A 41 2.25 5.06 14.53
CA GLU A 41 2.48 3.91 15.41
C GLU A 41 2.82 2.65 14.62
N PRO A 42 3.59 1.70 15.21
CA PRO A 42 3.72 0.37 14.65
C PRO A 42 2.35 -0.28 14.45
N HIS A 43 2.16 -0.88 13.28
CA HIS A 43 0.91 -1.56 12.97
C HIS A 43 0.78 -2.87 13.75
N GLU A 44 -0.41 -3.11 14.28
CA GLU A 44 -0.76 -4.35 14.97
C GLU A 44 -1.26 -5.38 13.95
N LEU A 45 -0.41 -6.34 13.63
CA LEU A 45 -0.72 -7.43 12.71
C LEU A 45 -1.06 -8.71 13.49
N VAL A 46 -2.26 -9.24 13.28
CA VAL A 46 -2.75 -10.44 13.98
C VAL A 46 -3.07 -11.55 12.99
N ARG A 47 -2.82 -12.80 13.36
CA ARG A 47 -3.25 -13.96 12.57
C ARG A 47 -4.76 -14.07 12.63
N VAL A 48 -5.38 -14.37 11.49
CA VAL A 48 -6.83 -14.50 11.35
C VAL A 48 -7.20 -15.73 10.53
N THR A 49 -8.47 -16.11 10.60
CA THR A 49 -9.05 -17.13 9.71
C THR A 49 -9.87 -16.45 8.61
N PRO A 50 -9.79 -16.90 7.34
CA PRO A 50 -10.58 -16.33 6.25
C PRO A 50 -12.09 -16.27 6.50
N ALA A 51 -12.64 -17.18 7.30
CA ALA A 51 -14.05 -17.20 7.69
C ALA A 51 -14.52 -15.91 8.40
N ALA A 52 -13.60 -15.12 8.98
CA ALA A 52 -13.91 -13.83 9.60
C ALA A 52 -14.14 -12.69 8.57
N PHE A 53 -13.93 -12.97 7.27
CA PHE A 53 -14.03 -12.01 6.17
C PHE A 53 -14.99 -12.55 5.09
N PRO A 54 -16.32 -12.58 5.36
CA PRO A 54 -17.30 -13.20 4.47
C PRO A 54 -17.40 -12.56 3.08
N GLU A 55 -16.85 -11.36 2.91
CA GLU A 55 -16.90 -10.59 1.67
C GLU A 55 -15.58 -10.68 0.89
N ALA A 56 -14.58 -11.39 1.42
CA ALA A 56 -13.34 -11.67 0.71
C ALA A 56 -13.60 -12.66 -0.43
N ASP A 57 -12.91 -12.47 -1.56
CA ASP A 57 -12.93 -13.39 -2.69
C ASP A 57 -12.02 -14.58 -2.36
N LEU A 58 -12.53 -15.55 -1.61
CA LEU A 58 -11.74 -16.70 -1.14
C LEU A 58 -11.22 -17.56 -2.31
N GLU A 59 -11.97 -17.63 -3.41
CA GLU A 59 -11.53 -18.32 -4.63
C GLU A 59 -10.27 -17.68 -5.23
N PHE A 60 -10.16 -16.35 -5.20
CA PHE A 60 -8.93 -15.66 -5.56
C PHE A 60 -7.78 -16.07 -4.65
N TYR A 61 -7.94 -16.04 -3.32
CA TYR A 61 -6.86 -16.42 -2.40
C TYR A 61 -6.41 -17.88 -2.57
N ASP A 62 -7.32 -18.79 -2.87
CA ASP A 62 -7.01 -20.21 -3.07
C ASP A 62 -6.36 -20.47 -4.43
N ARG A 63 -6.74 -19.73 -5.48
CA ARG A 63 -6.03 -19.73 -6.77
C ARG A 63 -4.60 -19.23 -6.59
N VAL A 64 -4.41 -18.09 -5.93
CA VAL A 64 -3.07 -17.52 -5.68
C VAL A 64 -2.20 -18.49 -4.88
N ARG A 65 -2.76 -19.09 -3.82
CA ARG A 65 -2.07 -20.09 -3.01
C ARG A 65 -1.54 -21.24 -3.86
N ARG A 66 -2.40 -21.85 -4.69
CA ARG A 66 -1.99 -22.97 -5.57
C ARG A 66 -0.90 -22.55 -6.55
N GLU A 67 -1.03 -21.40 -7.19
CA GLU A 67 -0.04 -20.91 -8.17
C GLU A 67 1.32 -20.58 -7.53
N LEU A 68 1.33 -20.05 -6.30
CA LEU A 68 2.54 -19.78 -5.54
C LEU A 68 3.19 -21.07 -5.01
N GLU A 69 2.41 -22.00 -4.45
CA GLU A 69 2.92 -23.30 -3.96
C GLU A 69 3.52 -24.15 -5.10
N GLN A 70 2.96 -24.10 -6.31
CA GLN A 70 3.55 -24.71 -7.50
C GLN A 70 4.95 -24.15 -7.83
N ARG A 71 5.20 -22.88 -7.47
CA ARG A 71 6.49 -22.19 -7.61
C ARG A 71 7.35 -22.25 -6.34
N LYS A 72 7.04 -23.20 -5.45
CA LYS A 72 7.79 -23.46 -4.20
C LYS A 72 7.72 -22.33 -3.18
N TYR A 73 6.74 -21.44 -3.28
CA TYR A 73 6.40 -20.56 -2.17
C TYR A 73 5.68 -21.35 -1.09
N ARG A 74 6.03 -21.10 0.16
CA ARG A 74 5.37 -21.67 1.34
C ARG A 74 4.41 -20.66 1.93
N TRP A 75 3.17 -21.07 2.15
CA TRP A 75 2.19 -20.29 2.91
C TRP A 75 2.64 -20.17 4.38
N LEU A 76 2.56 -18.96 4.94
CA LEU A 76 2.96 -18.65 6.31
C LEU A 76 1.76 -18.41 7.22
N ALA A 77 0.89 -17.48 6.84
CA ALA A 77 -0.27 -17.08 7.63
C ALA A 77 -1.26 -16.25 6.79
N ASP A 78 -2.50 -16.18 7.28
CA ASP A 78 -3.43 -15.11 6.92
C ASP A 78 -3.41 -14.09 8.08
N VAL A 79 -3.26 -12.79 7.77
CA VAL A 79 -3.15 -11.72 8.78
C VAL A 79 -4.07 -10.55 8.51
N GLU A 80 -4.57 -9.93 9.57
CA GLU A 80 -5.28 -8.66 9.54
C GLU A 80 -4.42 -7.58 10.18
N ASP A 81 -4.50 -6.38 9.62
CA ASP A 81 -3.97 -5.17 10.25
C ASP A 81 -5.05 -4.51 11.10
N LEU A 82 -4.96 -4.66 12.42
CA LEU A 82 -5.93 -4.10 13.35
C LEU A 82 -5.83 -2.57 13.44
N THR A 83 -4.65 -2.00 13.21
CA THR A 83 -4.49 -0.55 13.14
C THR A 83 -5.31 0.03 11.98
N LEU A 84 -5.16 -0.52 10.77
CA LEU A 84 -5.97 -0.11 9.64
C LEU A 84 -7.46 -0.44 9.81
N SER A 85 -7.78 -1.57 10.43
CA SER A 85 -9.18 -1.96 10.65
C SER A 85 -9.90 -1.05 11.64
N ARG A 86 -9.20 -0.50 12.64
CA ARG A 86 -9.74 0.54 13.52
C ARG A 86 -10.01 1.84 12.77
N ILE A 87 -9.15 2.21 11.82
CA ILE A 87 -9.28 3.45 11.03
C ILE A 87 -10.34 3.31 9.93
N TYR A 88 -10.48 2.11 9.34
CA TYR A 88 -11.37 1.80 8.22
C TYR A 88 -12.21 0.53 8.49
N PRO A 89 -13.09 0.52 9.50
CA PRO A 89 -13.79 -0.69 9.95
C PRO A 89 -14.69 -1.35 8.91
N GLN A 90 -15.14 -0.60 7.91
CA GLN A 90 -15.98 -1.10 6.82
C GLN A 90 -15.19 -1.78 5.68
N ASN A 91 -13.85 -1.72 5.73
CA ASN A 91 -12.95 -2.23 4.69
C ASN A 91 -11.89 -3.17 5.26
N ARG A 92 -12.25 -3.90 6.33
CA ARG A 92 -11.42 -4.96 6.89
C ARG A 92 -10.98 -5.89 5.77
N THR A 93 -9.68 -6.11 5.70
CA THR A 93 -9.03 -6.93 4.67
C THR A 93 -7.98 -7.78 5.37
N PHE A 94 -7.85 -9.05 4.98
CA PHE A 94 -6.71 -9.86 5.41
C PHE A 94 -5.72 -10.05 4.26
N LEU A 95 -4.44 -10.19 4.61
CA LEU A 95 -3.36 -10.54 3.72
C LEU A 95 -3.05 -12.01 3.88
N ARG A 96 -2.92 -12.74 2.76
CA ARG A 96 -2.34 -14.08 2.76
C ARG A 96 -0.87 -13.99 2.45
N LEU A 97 -0.02 -14.43 3.38
CA LEU A 97 1.43 -14.26 3.33
C LEU A 97 2.13 -15.55 2.94
N PHE A 98 3.17 -15.41 2.13
CA PHE A 98 4.04 -16.48 1.68
C PHE A 98 5.50 -16.06 1.71
N SER A 99 6.40 -17.04 1.70
CA SER A 99 7.83 -16.86 1.43
C SER A 99 8.27 -17.82 0.33
N ASP A 100 9.17 -17.40 -0.55
CA ASP A 100 9.71 -18.27 -1.60
C ASP A 100 10.64 -19.36 -1.05
N ALA A 101 11.09 -20.27 -1.92
CA ALA A 101 11.98 -21.37 -1.53
C ALA A 101 13.34 -20.90 -1.02
N GLY A 102 13.85 -19.78 -1.55
CA GLY A 102 15.11 -19.18 -1.10
C GLY A 102 14.96 -18.29 0.14
N GLY A 103 13.73 -18.07 0.61
CA GLY A 103 13.44 -17.16 1.71
C GLY A 103 13.72 -15.68 1.40
N MET A 104 14.06 -15.30 0.17
CA MET A 104 14.43 -13.92 -0.18
C MET A 104 13.22 -13.05 -0.54
N ILE A 105 12.09 -13.67 -0.88
CA ILE A 105 10.90 -13.00 -1.40
C ILE A 105 9.74 -13.31 -0.48
N ARG A 106 9.17 -12.26 0.11
CA ARG A 106 7.83 -12.32 0.70
C ARG A 106 6.82 -12.02 -0.39
N ALA A 107 5.87 -12.94 -0.60
CA ALA A 107 4.68 -12.64 -1.38
C ALA A 107 3.49 -12.38 -0.45
N SER A 108 2.60 -11.48 -0.88
CA SER A 108 1.33 -11.21 -0.21
C SER A 108 0.22 -11.11 -1.25
N ALA A 109 -0.93 -11.69 -0.91
CA ALA A 109 -2.14 -11.61 -1.71
C ALA A 109 -3.26 -11.00 -0.87
N TYR A 110 -4.03 -10.09 -1.45
CA TYR A 110 -5.17 -9.50 -0.77
C TYR A 110 -6.24 -8.99 -1.75
N HIS A 111 -7.48 -8.96 -1.28
CA HIS A 111 -8.63 -8.48 -2.03
C HIS A 111 -9.22 -7.25 -1.35
N LEU A 112 -9.09 -6.09 -1.99
CA LEU A 112 -9.77 -4.88 -1.54
C LEU A 112 -11.13 -4.76 -2.22
N HIS A 113 -12.15 -4.56 -1.39
CA HIS A 113 -13.49 -4.23 -1.82
C HIS A 113 -13.86 -2.85 -1.26
N PRO A 114 -13.45 -1.75 -1.93
CA PRO A 114 -13.65 -0.42 -1.40
C PRO A 114 -15.13 -0.07 -1.35
N ARG A 115 -15.62 0.28 -0.14
CA ARG A 115 -17.02 0.64 0.12
C ARG A 115 -17.22 2.12 0.39
N GLY A 116 -18.42 2.59 0.09
CA GLY A 116 -18.91 3.92 0.44
C GLY A 116 -19.72 4.54 -0.69
N VAL A 117 -20.73 5.35 -0.36
CA VAL A 117 -21.72 5.89 -1.32
C VAL A 117 -21.05 6.53 -2.54
N VAL A 118 -19.98 7.29 -2.35
CA VAL A 118 -19.26 7.97 -3.44
C VAL A 118 -18.42 7.00 -4.26
N ILE A 119 -17.79 6.00 -3.65
CA ILE A 119 -17.08 4.95 -4.38
C ILE A 119 -18.06 4.13 -5.20
N SER A 120 -19.22 3.79 -4.63
CA SER A 120 -20.30 3.09 -5.34
C SER A 120 -20.81 3.89 -6.53
N MET A 121 -20.92 5.22 -6.43
CA MET A 121 -21.24 6.09 -7.57
C MET A 121 -20.15 6.07 -8.65
N LEU A 122 -18.87 6.13 -8.28
CA LEU A 122 -17.75 6.04 -9.23
C LEU A 122 -17.65 4.65 -9.90
N GLN A 123 -17.96 3.60 -9.15
CA GLN A 123 -18.05 2.23 -9.67
C GLN A 123 -19.23 2.06 -10.65
N LEU A 124 -20.34 2.79 -10.46
CA LEU A 124 -21.50 2.74 -11.35
C LEU A 124 -21.18 3.29 -12.74
N VAL A 125 -20.30 4.29 -12.83
CA VAL A 125 -19.79 4.85 -14.09
C VAL A 125 -18.50 4.16 -14.57
N GLN A 126 -18.14 3.00 -14.01
CA GLN A 126 -16.95 2.21 -14.36
C GLN A 126 -15.60 2.94 -14.27
N LEU A 127 -15.55 4.07 -13.56
CA LEU A 127 -14.31 4.83 -13.35
C LEU A 127 -13.42 4.21 -12.27
N PHE A 128 -13.94 3.23 -11.52
CA PHE A 128 -13.19 2.56 -10.46
C PHE A 128 -13.52 1.05 -10.40
N PRO A 129 -12.52 0.15 -10.30
CA PRO A 129 -12.77 -1.29 -10.17
C PRO A 129 -13.52 -1.62 -8.87
N ARG A 130 -14.49 -2.53 -8.94
CA ARG A 130 -15.23 -3.01 -7.75
C ARG A 130 -14.39 -3.94 -6.87
N HIS A 131 -13.45 -4.65 -7.48
CA HIS A 131 -12.62 -5.66 -6.84
C HIS A 131 -11.19 -5.42 -7.24
N LEU A 132 -10.34 -5.12 -6.28
CA LEU A 132 -8.90 -5.03 -6.49
C LEU A 132 -8.29 -6.30 -5.91
N ARG A 133 -7.81 -7.15 -6.81
CA ARG A 133 -7.12 -8.39 -6.47
C ARG A 133 -5.64 -8.14 -6.62
N VAL A 134 -4.94 -8.06 -5.50
CA VAL A 134 -3.56 -7.61 -5.48
C VAL A 134 -2.61 -8.74 -5.12
N ILE A 135 -1.51 -8.79 -5.85
CA ILE A 135 -0.32 -9.57 -5.57
C ILE A 135 0.82 -8.60 -5.40
N GLU A 136 1.53 -8.70 -4.29
CA GLU A 136 2.75 -7.94 -4.01
C GLU A 136 3.86 -8.90 -3.65
N LEU A 137 5.03 -8.71 -4.25
CA LEU A 137 6.28 -9.36 -3.88
C LEU A 137 7.25 -8.31 -3.34
N VAL A 138 7.90 -8.64 -2.23
CA VAL A 138 8.89 -7.80 -1.57
C VAL A 138 10.16 -8.58 -1.26
N SER A 139 11.29 -7.99 -1.62
CA SER A 139 12.60 -8.35 -1.10
C SER A 139 13.19 -7.16 -0.37
N GLU A 140 13.89 -7.44 0.73
CA GLU A 140 14.59 -6.43 1.51
C GLU A 140 16.10 -6.70 1.41
N ILE A 141 16.86 -5.73 0.94
CA ILE A 141 18.32 -5.83 0.73
C ILE A 141 18.96 -4.63 1.40
N GLN A 142 19.56 -4.85 2.57
CA GLN A 142 20.18 -3.82 3.42
C GLN A 142 19.30 -2.55 3.59
N GLY A 143 18.05 -2.74 4.01
CA GLY A 143 17.10 -1.63 4.22
C GLY A 143 16.53 -1.01 2.95
N THR A 144 16.96 -1.44 1.76
CA THR A 144 16.28 -1.14 0.49
C THR A 144 15.17 -2.15 0.27
N PHE A 145 13.94 -1.68 0.03
CA PHE A 145 12.79 -2.50 -0.27
C PHE A 145 12.55 -2.52 -1.77
N LEU A 146 12.74 -3.67 -2.39
CA LEU A 146 12.32 -3.89 -3.77
C LEU A 146 10.89 -4.41 -3.74
N VAL A 147 9.98 -3.73 -4.44
CA VAL A 147 8.55 -4.06 -4.40
C VAL A 147 8.01 -4.16 -5.82
N THR A 148 7.38 -5.29 -6.16
CA THR A 148 6.67 -5.47 -7.43
C THR A 148 5.22 -5.86 -7.15
N SER A 149 4.25 -5.19 -7.75
CA SER A 149 2.84 -5.56 -7.62
C SER A 149 2.02 -5.28 -8.87
N ASN A 150 0.79 -5.79 -8.94
CA ASN A 150 -0.17 -5.56 -10.03
C ASN A 150 -1.11 -4.38 -9.75
N THR A 151 -0.58 -3.21 -9.42
CA THR A 151 -1.38 -2.12 -8.82
C THR A 151 -1.32 -0.80 -9.58
N HIS A 152 -0.84 -0.85 -10.83
CA HIS A 152 -0.67 0.32 -11.67
C HIS A 152 -1.99 1.11 -11.78
N GLY A 153 -1.89 2.42 -11.58
CA GLY A 153 -3.02 3.35 -11.64
C GLY A 153 -3.88 3.43 -10.37
N VAL A 154 -3.68 2.55 -9.39
CA VAL A 154 -4.43 2.57 -8.12
C VAL A 154 -3.71 3.36 -7.04
N ASP A 155 -2.40 3.13 -6.90
CA ASP A 155 -1.55 3.86 -5.97
C ASP A 155 -0.79 4.98 -6.68
N ARG A 156 -0.90 6.19 -6.12
CA ARG A 156 -0.28 7.42 -6.65
C ARG A 156 0.62 8.12 -5.63
N LEU A 157 0.82 7.48 -4.49
CA LEU A 157 1.72 7.97 -3.46
C LEU A 157 3.16 7.72 -3.84
N GLU A 158 4.00 8.71 -3.52
CA GLU A 158 5.42 8.63 -3.69
C GLU A 158 6.01 7.65 -2.67
N PRO A 159 6.81 6.67 -3.12
CA PRO A 159 7.51 5.81 -2.20
C PRO A 159 8.68 6.54 -1.53
N PRO A 160 9.10 6.12 -0.32
CA PRO A 160 10.35 6.62 0.26
C PRO A 160 11.52 6.22 -0.65
N PRO A 161 12.63 6.96 -0.67
CA PRO A 161 13.80 6.66 -1.51
C PRO A 161 14.36 5.24 -1.32
N GLU A 162 14.17 4.67 -0.13
CA GLU A 162 14.56 3.31 0.22
C GLU A 162 13.69 2.25 -0.45
N ALA A 163 12.55 2.61 -1.06
CA ALA A 163 11.63 1.69 -1.70
C ALA A 163 11.63 1.84 -3.23
N LYS A 164 12.14 0.81 -3.90
CA LYS A 164 12.13 0.68 -5.36
C LYS A 164 10.85 -0.04 -5.77
N VAL A 165 9.81 0.70 -6.10
CA VAL A 165 8.49 0.16 -6.45
C VAL A 165 8.31 0.05 -7.95
N GLU A 166 7.79 -1.08 -8.43
CA GLU A 166 7.29 -1.26 -9.78
C GLU A 166 5.84 -1.75 -9.75
N ARG A 167 4.98 -1.05 -10.49
CA ARG A 167 3.54 -1.31 -10.53
C ARG A 167 3.15 -1.77 -11.93
N LEU A 168 2.65 -2.99 -12.01
CA LEU A 168 2.15 -3.64 -13.23
C LEU A 168 0.63 -3.47 -13.33
N PRO A 169 0.02 -3.60 -14.52
CA PRO A 169 -1.44 -3.57 -14.68
C PRO A 169 -2.19 -4.52 -13.73
N LEU A 170 -3.40 -4.14 -13.31
CA LEU A 170 -4.23 -4.95 -12.38
C LEU A 170 -4.48 -6.38 -12.87
N GLN A 171 -4.51 -6.58 -14.19
CA GLN A 171 -4.77 -7.88 -14.82
C GLN A 171 -3.50 -8.71 -15.06
N THR A 172 -2.32 -8.21 -14.66
CA THR A 172 -1.06 -8.93 -14.85
C THR A 172 -1.10 -10.30 -14.16
N PRO A 173 -0.80 -11.40 -14.87
CA PRO A 173 -0.76 -12.73 -14.29
C PRO A 173 0.28 -12.87 -13.17
N ILE A 174 -0.02 -13.68 -12.14
CA ILE A 174 0.88 -13.90 -10.99
C ILE A 174 2.28 -14.31 -11.43
N SER A 175 2.37 -15.17 -12.45
CA SER A 175 3.64 -15.63 -13.03
C SER A 175 4.53 -14.50 -13.51
N GLU A 176 3.94 -13.50 -14.17
CA GLU A 176 4.67 -12.35 -14.71
C GLU A 176 5.12 -11.41 -13.59
N VAL A 177 4.29 -11.20 -12.55
CA VAL A 177 4.70 -10.42 -11.36
C VAL A 177 5.92 -11.07 -10.69
N ILE A 178 5.93 -12.40 -10.57
CA ILE A 178 7.06 -13.16 -9.99
C ILE A 178 8.31 -13.03 -10.85
N GLU A 179 8.21 -13.31 -12.15
CA GLU A 179 9.35 -13.23 -13.08
C GLU A 179 9.97 -11.83 -13.08
N ARG A 180 9.11 -10.82 -13.11
CA ARG A 180 9.55 -9.42 -13.07
C ARG A 180 10.26 -9.09 -11.77
N HIS A 181 9.73 -9.55 -10.64
CA HIS A 181 10.37 -9.34 -9.34
C HIS A 181 11.73 -10.04 -9.24
N GLN A 182 11.82 -11.30 -9.66
CA GLN A 182 13.08 -12.07 -9.66
C GLN A 182 14.15 -11.44 -10.55
N THR A 183 13.76 -10.93 -11.72
CA THR A 183 14.65 -10.16 -12.61
C THR A 183 15.24 -8.96 -11.88
N ARG A 184 14.39 -8.16 -11.22
CA ARG A 184 14.82 -6.96 -10.49
C ARG A 184 15.71 -7.27 -9.28
N ILE A 185 15.47 -8.40 -8.58
CA ILE A 185 16.38 -8.86 -7.51
C ILE A 185 17.75 -9.17 -8.10
N THR A 186 17.78 -9.94 -9.20
CA THR A 186 19.02 -10.34 -9.86
C THR A 186 19.82 -9.12 -10.32
N GLU A 187 19.16 -8.14 -10.94
CA GLU A 187 19.77 -6.87 -11.33
C GLU A 187 20.34 -6.11 -10.12
N LEU A 188 19.57 -6.02 -9.03
CA LEU A 188 19.98 -5.28 -7.84
C LEU A 188 21.17 -5.93 -7.12
N VAL A 189 21.15 -7.26 -6.97
CA VAL A 189 22.24 -8.03 -6.34
C VAL A 189 23.49 -8.00 -7.22
N ARG A 190 23.34 -8.10 -8.55
CA ARG A 190 24.48 -7.98 -9.47
C ARG A 190 25.12 -6.57 -9.43
N ALA A 191 24.31 -5.53 -9.31
CA ALA A 191 24.80 -4.16 -9.20
C ALA A 191 25.45 -3.86 -7.84
N HIS A 192 25.09 -4.61 -6.80
CA HIS A 192 25.53 -4.41 -5.42
C HIS A 192 25.83 -5.74 -4.71
N PRO A 193 26.89 -6.48 -5.14
CA PRO A 193 27.21 -7.81 -4.61
C PRO A 193 27.59 -7.80 -3.13
N GLU A 194 27.96 -6.65 -2.57
CA GLU A 194 28.24 -6.46 -1.14
C GLU A 194 26.98 -6.49 -0.26
N ARG A 195 25.78 -6.45 -0.86
CA ARG A 195 24.51 -6.38 -0.14
C ARG A 195 23.87 -7.75 -0.02
N SER A 196 23.63 -8.17 1.21
CA SER A 196 22.90 -9.41 1.49
C SER A 196 21.39 -9.17 1.56
N PRO A 197 20.58 -10.02 0.89
CA PRO A 197 19.14 -10.07 1.12
C PRO A 197 18.81 -10.47 2.56
N VAL A 198 17.70 -9.96 3.08
CA VAL A 198 17.07 -10.44 4.31
C VAL A 198 16.30 -11.72 3.99
N THR A 199 16.44 -12.73 4.84
CA THR A 199 15.70 -14.00 4.72
C THR A 199 14.39 -13.96 5.51
N PHE A 200 13.34 -14.57 4.96
CA PHE A 200 12.00 -14.71 5.50
C PHE A 200 11.70 -16.20 5.75
N GLU A 201 12.28 -16.78 6.79
CA GLU A 201 12.07 -18.19 7.13
C GLU A 201 10.83 -18.42 7.98
N THR A 202 10.39 -17.38 8.69
CA THR A 202 9.28 -17.46 9.64
C THR A 202 8.26 -16.36 9.40
N PHE A 203 7.11 -16.51 10.06
CA PHE A 203 6.10 -15.46 10.09
C PHE A 203 6.65 -14.19 10.78
N GLU A 204 7.44 -14.38 11.83
CA GLU A 204 8.06 -13.34 12.63
C GLU A 204 9.07 -12.53 11.81
N ASP A 205 9.85 -13.17 10.93
CA ASP A 205 10.75 -12.48 9.98
C ASP A 205 9.98 -11.55 9.03
N VAL A 206 8.84 -12.05 8.53
CA VAL A 206 7.94 -11.26 7.68
C VAL A 206 7.38 -10.06 8.44
N LEU A 207 6.90 -10.25 9.67
CA LEU A 207 6.41 -9.15 10.50
C LEU A 207 7.50 -8.12 10.79
N ALA A 208 8.72 -8.56 11.12
CA ALA A 208 9.84 -7.68 11.37
C ALA A 208 10.16 -6.82 10.12
N SER A 209 10.12 -7.41 8.92
CA SER A 209 10.30 -6.68 7.67
C SER A 209 9.15 -5.69 7.38
N ILE A 210 7.89 -6.06 7.65
CA ILE A 210 6.76 -5.13 7.56
C ILE A 210 6.95 -3.95 8.51
N GLY A 211 7.35 -4.21 9.76
CA GLY A 211 7.62 -3.17 10.75
C GLY A 211 8.71 -2.19 10.30
N ARG A 212 9.83 -2.69 9.77
CA ARG A 212 10.89 -1.82 9.21
C ARG A 212 10.38 -0.98 8.04
N ALA A 213 9.61 -1.58 7.13
CA ALA A 213 8.99 -0.88 6.01
C ALA A 213 8.05 0.24 6.49
N HIS A 214 7.27 0.01 7.57
CA HIS A 214 6.39 1.03 8.16
C HIS A 214 7.17 2.18 8.75
N VAL A 215 8.26 1.91 9.48
CA VAL A 215 9.12 2.97 10.03
C VAL A 215 9.72 3.83 8.92
N THR A 216 10.22 3.21 7.85
CA THR A 216 10.73 3.94 6.68
C THR A 216 9.64 4.81 6.04
N MET A 217 8.42 4.27 5.89
CA MET A 217 7.29 5.01 5.36
C MET A 217 6.91 6.21 6.22
N ALA A 218 6.77 5.96 7.52
CA ALA A 218 6.38 6.96 8.51
C ALA A 218 7.33 8.16 8.48
N ARG A 219 8.64 7.88 8.49
CA ARG A 219 9.68 8.92 8.40
C ARG A 219 9.56 9.74 7.13
N HIS A 220 9.33 9.09 5.99
CA HIS A 220 9.16 9.79 4.72
C HIS A 220 7.89 10.66 4.71
N ARG A 221 6.78 10.14 5.21
CA ARG A 221 5.51 10.88 5.31
C ARG A 221 5.61 12.06 6.26
N GLN A 222 6.26 11.89 7.40
CA GLN A 222 6.56 12.98 8.33
C GLN A 222 7.42 14.06 7.67
N LYS A 223 8.46 13.68 6.91
CA LYS A 223 9.31 14.62 6.16
C LYS A 223 8.53 15.44 5.12
N LEU A 224 7.52 14.85 4.47
CA LEU A 224 6.65 15.55 3.52
C LEU A 224 5.59 16.43 4.20
N GLY A 225 5.39 16.31 5.51
CA GLY A 225 4.22 16.88 6.19
C GLY A 225 2.92 16.14 5.85
N GLY A 226 3.00 14.87 5.48
CA GLY A 226 1.87 14.04 5.07
C GLY A 226 1.83 13.83 3.56
N LEU A 227 1.48 14.87 2.81
CA LEU A 227 1.38 14.86 1.35
C LEU A 227 2.22 15.96 0.71
N SER A 228 2.84 15.63 -0.42
CA SER A 228 3.46 16.65 -1.28
C SER A 228 2.44 17.29 -2.22
N ARG A 229 2.83 18.44 -2.80
CA ARG A 229 2.06 19.10 -3.87
C ARG A 229 1.92 18.16 -5.06
N ASP A 230 3.03 17.60 -5.53
CA ASP A 230 3.09 16.71 -6.68
C ASP A 230 2.20 15.48 -6.49
N GLU A 231 2.15 14.89 -5.29
CA GLU A 231 1.24 13.80 -5.00
C GLU A 231 -0.23 14.22 -5.17
N LEU A 232 -0.61 15.39 -4.65
CA LEU A 232 -1.98 15.88 -4.77
C LEU A 232 -2.33 16.24 -6.22
N GLU A 233 -1.40 16.81 -6.99
CA GLU A 233 -1.59 17.09 -8.42
C GLU A 233 -1.69 15.79 -9.23
N ARG A 234 -0.85 14.79 -8.97
CA ARG A 234 -0.93 13.44 -9.59
C ARG A 234 -2.26 12.76 -9.27
N LEU A 235 -2.76 12.89 -8.04
CA LEU A 235 -4.08 12.38 -7.64
C LEU A 235 -5.20 13.04 -8.45
N LYS A 236 -5.04 14.32 -8.77
CA LYS A 236 -6.04 15.14 -9.48
C LYS A 236 -5.95 15.08 -10.99
N GLY A 237 -4.77 14.78 -11.53
CA GLY A 237 -4.48 14.90 -12.95
C GLY A 237 -4.48 16.35 -13.46
N ARG A 238 -4.31 17.34 -12.55
CA ARG A 238 -4.23 18.77 -12.87
C ARG A 238 -3.52 19.56 -11.77
N PRO A 239 -3.02 20.77 -12.06
CA PRO A 239 -2.50 21.68 -11.04
C PRO A 239 -3.52 22.00 -9.94
N LEU A 240 -3.03 22.30 -8.74
CA LEU A 240 -3.87 22.69 -7.60
C LEU A 240 -4.47 24.08 -7.80
N SER A 241 -5.74 24.22 -7.42
CA SER A 241 -6.39 25.51 -7.25
C SER A 241 -5.99 26.16 -5.91
N PRO A 242 -6.20 27.47 -5.70
CA PRO A 242 -5.86 28.14 -4.45
C PRO A 242 -6.50 27.52 -3.20
N THR A 243 -7.74 27.02 -3.30
CA THR A 243 -8.41 26.31 -2.21
C THR A 243 -7.74 24.97 -1.90
N GLU A 244 -7.23 24.27 -2.91
CA GLU A 244 -6.52 23.00 -2.75
C GLU A 244 -5.10 23.22 -2.19
N GLU A 245 -4.45 24.33 -2.52
CA GLU A 245 -3.19 24.75 -1.89
C GLU A 245 -3.39 25.12 -0.41
N ALA A 246 -4.49 25.79 -0.06
CA ALA A 246 -4.86 26.04 1.34
C ALA A 246 -5.11 24.73 2.09
N PHE A 247 -5.88 23.81 1.51
CA PHE A 247 -6.09 22.47 2.06
C PHE A 247 -4.76 21.72 2.28
N LEU A 248 -3.85 21.75 1.30
CA LEU A 248 -2.55 21.10 1.43
C LEU A 248 -1.73 21.69 2.58
N ARG A 249 -1.76 23.02 2.77
CA ARG A 249 -1.09 23.67 3.91
C ARG A 249 -1.67 23.22 5.26
N GLU A 250 -2.98 23.08 5.35
CA GLU A 250 -3.63 22.51 6.54
C GLU A 250 -3.19 21.07 6.81
N VAL A 251 -3.11 20.22 5.76
CA VAL A 251 -2.60 18.85 5.89
C VAL A 251 -1.15 18.85 6.37
N GLN A 252 -0.33 19.77 5.86
CA GLN A 252 1.07 19.92 6.23
C GLN A 252 1.28 20.56 7.61
N GLY A 253 0.21 21.07 8.24
CA GLY A 253 0.31 21.79 9.52
C GLY A 253 1.07 23.11 9.43
N LYS A 254 1.15 23.71 8.22
CA LYS A 254 1.88 24.97 8.00
C LYS A 254 0.99 26.17 8.35
N PRO A 255 1.52 27.19 9.05
CA PRO A 255 0.79 28.43 9.32
C PRO A 255 0.46 29.19 8.01
N GLU A 256 -0.58 30.02 8.05
CA GLU A 256 -0.94 30.88 6.92
C GLU A 256 0.23 31.80 6.54
N GLY A 257 0.72 31.67 5.29
CA GLY A 257 1.77 32.54 4.73
C GLY A 257 3.12 31.86 4.46
N GLU A 258 3.34 30.63 4.93
CA GLU A 258 4.58 29.90 4.66
C GLU A 258 4.49 29.10 3.34
N PRO A 259 5.52 29.15 2.47
CA PRO A 259 5.48 28.43 1.19
C PRO A 259 5.44 26.90 1.37
N THR A 260 4.67 26.22 0.51
CA THR A 260 4.65 24.76 0.43
C THR A 260 5.99 24.26 -0.13
N SER A 261 6.51 23.17 0.44
CA SER A 261 7.73 22.52 -0.05
C SER A 261 7.41 21.92 -1.41
N SER A 262 8.24 22.25 -2.41
CA SER A 262 8.22 21.62 -3.73
C SER A 262 8.48 20.13 -3.63
#